data_AF-A0A976H064-F1
#
_entry.id   AF-A0A976H064-F1
#
_cell.length_a   1.000
_cell.length_b   1.000
_cell.length_c   1.000
_cell.angle_alpha   90.00
_cell.angle_beta   90.00
_cell.angle_gamma   90.00
#
_symmetry.space_group_name_H-M   'P 1'
#
loop_
_entity.id
_entity.type
_entity.pdbx_description
1 polymer ?
#
loop_
_entity_poly.entity_id
_entity_poly.type
_entity_poly.pdbx_seq_one_letter_code
_entity_poly.pdbx_strand_id
1 'polypeptide(L)'
;MEAADQRRGRRANGLPHRRGIESYWDQNQQASSWSTPAHFELGLLENSDWQAQWIRLDPAQQPNASGASVVIEKAEYGEQGKAEHLIDIRPALNKALAEGKSQILVNNDLAGRDPIFGVPKSLSLVVVRNNKREEIVIPEDARYDLLTGALVGSTDAYAPQYLRREFQITKPIRSARLHVTARGLFELRLNGKKIGEDFLTPGWTPYHRKIETLTYDVTKQLRQGKNALGSILGEGWYAGRLGYQPLPVHHRQPQFLLQLEMTHADGSTTTVITDDSWKATDQGPIRFSGIYDGENFDARMDLGAWDQIGYNDSSWRKVVAEKPAADVALKPKRHHPVRVTQKVPAIAVTEPEPGRWIFDLGQNLVGWPVIHLPVQKDQVITMRVAEMLEKNGTLYRANYRSAKTTNSYTAAKKGTISWHPTFTFQGFRYVELTGLPAGVRPNKSWVAGHVLHSDFATSGTFTSSHAMLNQLQRNITWGLRGNFVDIPTDCPQRDERLGWTGDAQAFTPAALFNADVHSFLASWLESMRLDQTAEGAIPSVIPDVAGLFGNPCGGPGWADAATVVPWELYVRTGDVSVLEENFDMMRRWVAWYESKAQNHIIDVEAYGDWLQ
;
A
#
# COMPACT_ATOMS: atom_id res chain seq x y z
N MET A 1 -18.18 43.00 -22.16
CA MET A 1 -18.56 41.86 -21.31
C MET A 1 -17.28 41.10 -21.00
N GLU A 2 -16.46 41.67 -20.11
CA GLU A 2 -15.22 41.07 -19.62
C GLU A 2 -15.27 41.20 -18.10
N ALA A 3 -15.73 40.14 -17.45
CA ALA A 3 -15.57 39.95 -16.02
C ALA A 3 -15.18 38.47 -15.87
N ALA A 4 -13.94 38.18 -16.24
CA ALA A 4 -13.34 36.89 -15.99
C ALA A 4 -13.17 36.73 -14.46
N ASP A 5 -13.78 35.66 -13.97
CA ASP A 5 -13.88 35.22 -12.60
C ASP A 5 -12.47 34.97 -12.00
N GLN A 6 -11.86 35.99 -11.38
CA GLN A 6 -10.59 35.88 -10.65
C GLN A 6 -10.74 35.20 -9.27
N ARG A 7 -11.55 34.14 -9.18
CA ARG A 7 -11.73 33.35 -7.94
C ARG A 7 -10.62 32.33 -7.67
N ARG A 8 -9.48 32.38 -8.38
CA ARG A 8 -8.49 31.29 -8.38
C ARG A 8 -7.05 31.75 -8.18
N GLY A 9 -6.43 31.18 -7.14
CA GLY A 9 -5.00 30.95 -7.01
C GLY A 9 -4.06 32.12 -7.30
N ARG A 10 -4.05 33.16 -6.45
CA ARG A 10 -2.92 34.10 -6.44
C ARG A 10 -1.67 33.41 -5.88
N ARG A 11 -0.57 33.40 -6.63
CA ARG A 11 0.74 32.91 -6.16
C ARG A 11 1.18 33.68 -4.91
N ALA A 12 1.54 32.94 -3.86
CA ALA A 12 1.94 33.48 -2.57
C ALA A 12 3.49 33.60 -2.46
N ASN A 13 4.02 34.82 -2.27
CA ASN A 13 5.46 35.07 -2.10
C ASN A 13 5.97 34.79 -0.65
N GLY A 14 6.72 33.72 -0.43
CA GLY A 14 7.88 33.71 0.49
C GLY A 14 7.72 33.82 2.02
N LEU A 15 6.61 33.40 2.64
CA LEU A 15 6.54 33.21 4.11
C LEU A 15 5.91 31.85 4.47
N PRO A 16 6.43 31.09 5.46
CA PRO A 16 6.12 29.67 5.67
C PRO A 16 4.74 29.39 6.29
N HIS A 17 4.17 30.33 7.04
CA HIS A 17 2.79 30.25 7.55
C HIS A 17 1.98 31.46 7.12
N ARG A 18 0.78 31.22 6.61
CA ARG A 18 -0.13 32.29 6.20
C ARG A 18 -1.55 31.98 6.63
N ARG A 19 -2.23 33.06 7.04
CA ARG A 19 -3.67 33.09 7.30
C ARG A 19 -4.32 33.86 6.15
N GLY A 20 -5.24 33.21 5.45
CA GLY A 20 -6.00 33.81 4.37
C GLY A 20 -7.44 34.09 4.80
N ILE A 21 -7.95 35.25 4.42
CA ILE A 21 -9.39 35.55 4.40
C ILE A 21 -9.71 36.18 3.05
N GLU A 22 -10.90 35.93 2.54
CA GLU A 22 -11.32 36.35 1.22
C GLU A 22 -12.71 37.01 1.30
N SER A 23 -12.92 38.02 0.46
CA SER A 23 -14.22 38.63 0.17
C SER A 23 -14.30 38.89 -1.32
N TYR A 24 -15.50 38.84 -1.90
CA TYR A 24 -15.72 39.14 -3.31
C TYR A 24 -16.73 40.27 -3.50
N TRP A 25 -16.73 40.88 -4.68
CA TRP A 25 -17.76 41.82 -5.10
C TRP A 25 -18.65 41.14 -6.15
N ASP A 26 -19.96 41.29 -6.00
CA ASP A 26 -20.91 40.80 -7.00
C ASP A 26 -21.03 41.74 -8.20
N GLN A 27 -21.86 41.37 -9.18
CA GLN A 27 -22.12 42.17 -10.38
C GLN A 27 -22.72 43.56 -10.09
N ASN A 28 -23.25 43.79 -8.88
CA ASN A 28 -23.82 45.06 -8.44
C ASN A 28 -22.83 45.87 -7.58
N GLN A 29 -21.55 45.47 -7.56
CA GLN A 29 -20.50 46.06 -6.72
C GLN A 29 -20.79 45.97 -5.22
N GLN A 30 -21.58 44.99 -4.79
CA GLN A 30 -21.80 44.72 -3.37
C GLN A 30 -20.76 43.73 -2.86
N ALA A 31 -20.11 44.08 -1.75
CA ALA A 31 -19.11 43.23 -1.12
C ALA A 31 -19.79 42.10 -0.33
N SER A 32 -19.25 40.88 -0.43
CA SER A 32 -19.61 39.77 0.44
C SER A 32 -19.09 40.00 1.86
N SER A 33 -19.62 39.23 2.82
CA SER A 33 -18.92 39.05 4.09
C SER A 33 -17.55 38.38 3.88
N TRP A 34 -16.61 38.65 4.79
CA TRP A 34 -15.33 37.94 4.81
C TRP A 34 -15.54 36.45 5.09
N SER A 35 -14.75 35.61 4.43
CA SER A 35 -14.72 34.17 4.67
C SER A 35 -14.17 33.85 6.06
N THR A 36 -14.44 32.61 6.52
CA THR A 36 -13.76 32.06 7.68
C THR A 36 -12.25 31.97 7.40
N PRO A 37 -11.38 32.36 8.35
CA PRO A 37 -9.94 32.27 8.15
C PRO A 37 -9.45 30.86 7.83
N ALA A 38 -8.77 30.73 6.71
CA ALA A 38 -8.03 29.53 6.33
C ALA A 38 -6.56 29.67 6.72
N HIS A 39 -5.92 28.54 7.04
CA HIS A 39 -4.50 28.49 7.35
C HIS A 39 -3.81 27.59 6.33
N PHE A 40 -2.65 28.02 5.87
CA PHE A 40 -1.77 27.18 5.08
C PHE A 40 -0.34 27.31 5.56
N GLU A 41 0.36 26.20 5.44
CA GLU A 41 1.72 26.03 5.90
C GLU A 41 2.48 25.22 4.86
N LEU A 42 3.67 25.68 4.52
CA LEU A 42 4.55 24.97 3.60
C LEU A 42 5.30 23.89 4.37
N GLY A 43 5.30 22.67 3.84
CA GLY A 43 6.24 21.63 4.30
C GLY A 43 7.64 21.85 3.74
N LEU A 44 8.50 20.84 3.85
CA LEU A 44 9.82 20.83 3.20
C LEU A 44 9.62 20.70 1.68
N LEU A 45 10.14 21.66 0.90
CA LEU A 45 9.85 21.81 -0.53
C LEU A 45 10.97 21.27 -1.41
N GLU A 46 12.20 21.24 -0.90
CA GLU A 46 13.39 20.82 -1.62
C GLU A 46 14.21 19.81 -0.80
N ASN A 47 15.04 19.01 -1.47
CA ASN A 47 15.89 18.03 -0.79
C ASN A 47 16.85 18.69 0.21
N SER A 48 17.28 19.92 -0.07
CA SER A 48 18.13 20.75 0.80
C SER A 48 17.47 21.15 2.11
N ASP A 49 16.14 21.13 2.20
CA ASP A 49 15.40 21.42 3.44
C ASP A 49 15.50 20.23 4.43
N TRP A 50 15.84 19.04 3.94
CA TRP A 50 16.02 17.85 4.75
C TRP A 50 17.42 17.78 5.35
N GLN A 51 17.47 17.75 6.67
CA GLN A 51 18.66 17.41 7.48
C GLN A 51 18.72 15.91 7.78
N ALA A 52 17.58 15.21 7.64
CA ALA A 52 17.46 13.79 7.91
C ALA A 52 18.15 12.89 6.87
N GLN A 53 18.40 11.66 7.29
CA GLN A 53 19.04 10.61 6.49
C GLN A 53 18.06 9.46 6.26
N TRP A 54 18.08 8.87 5.08
CA TRP A 54 17.39 7.61 4.80
C TRP A 54 17.97 6.53 5.71
N ILE A 55 17.10 5.90 6.49
CA ILE A 55 17.48 4.79 7.37
C ILE A 55 16.82 3.48 6.95
N ARG A 56 17.53 2.38 7.10
CA ARG A 56 17.04 1.02 6.94
C ARG A 56 17.78 0.07 7.85
N LEU A 57 17.21 -1.09 8.10
CA LEU A 57 17.90 -2.20 8.71
C LEU A 57 19.04 -2.70 7.80
N ASP A 58 20.20 -3.00 8.37
CA ASP A 58 21.34 -3.56 7.64
C ASP A 58 21.13 -5.06 7.35
N PRO A 59 21.03 -5.50 6.08
CA PRO A 59 20.93 -6.92 5.74
C PRO A 59 22.19 -7.70 6.07
N ALA A 60 23.37 -7.06 6.11
CA ALA A 60 24.63 -7.71 6.45
C ALA A 60 24.77 -7.96 7.97
N GLN A 61 23.92 -7.31 8.78
CA GLN A 61 23.74 -7.63 10.19
C GLN A 61 22.58 -8.60 10.37
N GLN A 62 22.46 -9.64 9.54
CA GLN A 62 21.72 -10.82 9.97
C GLN A 62 22.33 -11.27 11.30
N PRO A 63 21.53 -11.67 12.30
CA PRO A 63 22.09 -12.32 13.46
C PRO A 63 22.93 -13.47 12.90
N ASN A 64 24.24 -13.45 13.15
CA ASN A 64 25.11 -14.54 12.76
C ASN A 64 24.44 -15.82 13.26
N ALA A 65 23.84 -16.59 12.35
CA ALA A 65 23.40 -17.95 12.57
C ALA A 65 24.61 -18.87 12.62
N SER A 66 25.75 -18.39 13.11
CA SER A 66 27.01 -19.13 13.28
C SER A 66 26.95 -20.09 14.46
N GLY A 67 25.76 -20.65 14.75
CA GLY A 67 25.51 -21.55 15.87
C GLY A 67 24.14 -22.22 15.89
N ALA A 68 23.25 -21.97 14.92
CA ALA A 68 21.95 -22.63 14.89
C ALA A 68 22.08 -24.03 14.26
N SER A 69 21.93 -25.08 15.07
CA SER A 69 21.84 -26.46 14.59
C SER A 69 20.40 -26.77 14.20
N VAL A 70 20.20 -27.26 12.97
CA VAL A 70 18.91 -27.70 12.46
C VAL A 70 19.02 -29.14 11.98
N VAL A 71 18.21 -30.02 12.56
CA VAL A 71 18.10 -31.42 12.16
C VAL A 71 16.66 -31.69 11.75
N ILE A 72 16.45 -32.11 10.50
CA ILE A 72 15.13 -32.45 9.98
C ILE A 72 14.89 -33.94 10.21
N GLU A 73 13.97 -34.28 11.12
CA GLU A 73 13.60 -35.67 11.42
C GLU A 73 12.57 -36.20 10.41
N LYS A 74 11.60 -35.37 10.04
CA LYS A 74 10.47 -35.72 9.16
C LYS A 74 10.12 -34.54 8.25
N ALA A 75 9.82 -34.80 6.97
CA ALA A 75 9.28 -33.79 6.05
C ALA A 75 8.42 -34.47 4.97
N GLU A 76 7.10 -34.50 5.18
CA GLU A 76 6.14 -35.14 4.28
C GLU A 76 5.20 -34.10 3.66
N TYR A 77 5.21 -33.99 2.33
CA TYR A 77 4.37 -33.06 1.58
C TYR A 77 3.25 -33.80 0.85
N GLY A 78 2.00 -33.36 1.03
CA GLY A 78 0.82 -33.94 0.37
C GLY A 78 -0.47 -33.79 1.17
N GLU A 79 -1.48 -34.59 0.85
CA GLU A 79 -2.76 -34.63 1.59
C GLU A 79 -2.55 -35.27 2.97
N GLN A 80 -2.86 -34.54 4.04
CA GLN A 80 -2.64 -35.01 5.40
C GLN A 80 -3.60 -36.15 5.76
N GLY A 81 -3.06 -37.19 6.40
CA GLY A 81 -3.84 -38.38 6.79
C GLY A 81 -3.97 -39.46 5.72
N LYS A 82 -3.37 -39.27 4.52
CA LYS A 82 -3.36 -40.23 3.41
C LYS A 82 -1.92 -40.57 3.02
N ALA A 83 -1.38 -41.65 3.57
CA ALA A 83 0.04 -42.01 3.39
C ALA A 83 0.43 -42.19 1.92
N GLU A 84 -0.50 -42.68 1.09
CA GLU A 84 -0.35 -42.85 -0.36
C GLU A 84 -0.23 -41.53 -1.13
N HIS A 85 -0.62 -40.40 -0.53
CA HIS A 85 -0.57 -39.06 -1.12
C HIS A 85 0.60 -38.21 -0.58
N LEU A 86 1.53 -38.80 0.18
CA LEU A 86 2.66 -38.07 0.77
C LEU A 86 3.97 -38.34 0.02
N ILE A 87 4.76 -37.29 -0.17
CA ILE A 87 6.14 -37.35 -0.68
C ILE A 87 7.09 -36.96 0.46
N ASP A 88 8.10 -37.80 0.73
CA ASP A 88 9.21 -37.44 1.61
C ASP A 88 10.13 -36.43 0.90
N ILE A 89 10.11 -35.19 1.37
CA ILE A 89 10.91 -34.10 0.82
C ILE A 89 12.16 -33.79 1.64
N ARG A 90 12.48 -34.57 2.69
CA ARG A 90 13.70 -34.37 3.50
C ARG A 90 14.98 -34.26 2.66
N PRO A 91 15.20 -35.07 1.60
CA PRO A 91 16.40 -34.93 0.78
C PRO A 91 16.52 -33.54 0.14
N ALA A 92 15.41 -32.97 -0.33
CA ALA A 92 15.38 -31.63 -0.91
C ALA A 92 15.69 -30.55 0.14
N LEU A 93 15.12 -30.68 1.34
CA LEU A 93 15.37 -29.74 2.44
C LEU A 93 16.81 -29.79 2.96
N ASN A 94 17.36 -30.99 3.14
CA ASN A 94 18.75 -31.17 3.57
C ASN A 94 19.74 -30.64 2.52
N LYS A 95 19.43 -30.84 1.22
CA LYS A 95 20.21 -30.24 0.13
C LYS A 95 20.17 -28.71 0.17
N ALA A 96 18.99 -28.12 0.37
CA ALA A 96 18.84 -26.67 0.47
C ALA A 96 19.67 -26.10 1.65
N LEU A 97 19.60 -26.73 2.82
CA LEU A 97 20.40 -26.33 3.98
C LEU A 97 21.92 -26.46 3.73
N ALA A 98 22.37 -27.53 3.07
CA ALA A 98 23.77 -27.72 2.70
C ALA A 98 24.29 -26.66 1.71
N GLU A 99 23.41 -26.11 0.88
CA GLU A 99 23.69 -25.00 -0.04
C GLU A 99 23.55 -23.62 0.61
N GLY A 100 23.28 -23.55 1.92
CA GLY A 100 23.08 -22.28 2.66
C GLY A 100 21.70 -21.64 2.43
N LYS A 101 20.75 -22.36 1.84
CA LYS A 101 19.38 -21.91 1.59
C LYS A 101 18.46 -22.39 2.72
N SER A 102 18.15 -21.51 3.67
CA SER A 102 17.23 -21.83 4.78
C SER A 102 15.76 -21.68 4.39
N GLN A 103 15.45 -20.81 3.44
CA GLN A 103 14.08 -20.51 3.05
C GLN A 103 13.61 -21.42 1.93
N ILE A 104 12.46 -22.07 2.13
CA ILE A 104 11.82 -22.98 1.19
C ILE A 104 10.45 -22.44 0.79
N LEU A 105 10.00 -22.72 -0.44
CA LEU A 105 8.62 -22.55 -0.88
C LEU A 105 7.96 -23.93 -0.87
N VAL A 106 6.96 -24.14 -0.03
CA VAL A 106 6.27 -25.43 0.09
C VAL A 106 5.31 -25.62 -1.07
N ASN A 107 5.76 -26.25 -2.15
CA ASN A 107 4.93 -26.47 -3.33
C ASN A 107 5.33 -27.77 -4.08
N ASN A 108 4.65 -28.03 -5.20
CA ASN A 108 4.91 -29.19 -6.04
C ASN A 108 6.33 -29.21 -6.64
N ASP A 109 6.93 -28.04 -6.90
CA ASP A 109 8.30 -27.95 -7.41
C ASP A 109 9.32 -28.41 -6.36
N LEU A 110 9.14 -27.98 -5.10
CA LEU A 110 9.97 -28.43 -4.00
C LEU A 110 9.88 -29.95 -3.80
N ALA A 111 8.69 -30.52 -4.01
CA ALA A 111 8.45 -31.96 -3.97
C ALA A 111 8.92 -32.71 -5.23
N GLY A 112 9.29 -31.99 -6.30
CA GLY A 112 9.69 -32.53 -7.60
C GLY A 112 8.56 -33.10 -8.45
N ARG A 113 7.32 -33.10 -7.94
CA ARG A 113 6.08 -33.51 -8.63
C ARG A 113 4.86 -33.12 -7.78
N ASP A 114 3.69 -33.11 -8.41
CA ASP A 114 2.42 -33.03 -7.68
C ASP A 114 2.08 -34.40 -7.07
N PRO A 115 1.99 -34.55 -5.73
CA PRO A 115 1.60 -35.82 -5.13
C PRO A 115 0.14 -36.16 -5.39
N ILE A 116 -0.73 -35.16 -5.54
CA ILE A 116 -2.17 -35.36 -5.76
C ILE A 116 -2.81 -34.11 -6.37
N PHE A 117 -3.26 -34.24 -7.62
CA PHE A 117 -3.84 -33.15 -8.38
C PHE A 117 -5.20 -32.72 -7.80
N GLY A 118 -5.40 -31.41 -7.65
CA GLY A 118 -6.69 -30.81 -7.26
C GLY A 118 -7.05 -30.94 -5.78
N VAL A 119 -6.17 -31.50 -4.94
CA VAL A 119 -6.39 -31.66 -3.49
C VAL A 119 -5.48 -30.68 -2.73
N PRO A 120 -5.97 -30.02 -1.65
CA PRO A 120 -5.14 -29.17 -0.81
C PRO A 120 -4.00 -29.95 -0.16
N LYS A 121 -2.78 -29.43 -0.27
CA LYS A 121 -1.57 -30.07 0.30
C LYS A 121 -0.97 -29.23 1.42
N SER A 122 -0.15 -29.87 2.24
CA SER A 122 0.69 -29.20 3.22
C SER A 122 1.95 -30.02 3.48
N LEU A 123 2.98 -29.38 4.04
CA LEU A 123 4.18 -30.03 4.53
C LEU A 123 4.07 -30.28 6.03
N SER A 124 4.10 -31.55 6.43
CA SER A 124 4.30 -31.98 7.82
C SER A 124 5.80 -32.11 8.11
N LEU A 125 6.34 -31.16 8.87
CA LEU A 125 7.75 -31.02 9.21
C LEU A 125 7.97 -31.32 10.70
N VAL A 126 8.88 -32.27 11.00
CA VAL A 126 9.44 -32.46 12.33
C VAL A 126 10.91 -32.06 12.28
N VAL A 127 11.29 -31.11 13.12
CA VAL A 127 12.61 -30.50 13.08
C VAL A 127 13.10 -30.21 14.49
N VAL A 128 14.38 -30.45 14.74
CA VAL A 128 15.09 -30.03 15.94
C VAL A 128 15.89 -28.78 15.62
N ARG A 129 15.51 -27.64 16.20
CA ARG A 129 16.23 -26.36 16.10
C ARG A 129 16.74 -25.96 17.47
N ASN A 130 18.02 -25.66 17.60
CA ASN A 130 18.60 -25.18 18.87
C ASN A 130 18.22 -26.09 20.07
N ASN A 131 18.31 -27.42 19.89
CA ASN A 131 17.91 -28.46 20.85
C ASN A 131 16.42 -28.52 21.21
N LYS A 132 15.55 -27.83 20.48
CA LYS A 132 14.09 -27.92 20.63
C LYS A 132 13.48 -28.68 19.46
N ARG A 133 12.79 -29.77 19.75
CA ARG A 133 12.00 -30.52 18.77
C ARG A 133 10.67 -29.82 18.54
N GLU A 134 10.33 -29.61 17.28
CA GLU A 134 9.11 -28.94 16.83
C GLU A 134 8.44 -29.79 15.75
N GLU A 135 7.11 -29.84 15.79
CA GLU A 135 6.27 -30.51 14.80
C GLU A 135 5.29 -29.49 14.22
N ILE A 136 5.32 -29.31 12.91
CA ILE A 136 4.81 -28.13 12.23
C ILE A 136 4.12 -28.56 10.95
N VAL A 137 2.94 -28.02 10.69
CA VAL A 137 2.24 -28.17 9.41
C VAL A 137 2.31 -26.84 8.67
N ILE A 138 2.92 -26.85 7.49
CA ILE A 138 3.16 -25.66 6.67
C ILE A 138 2.23 -25.76 5.44
N PRO A 139 1.34 -24.79 5.20
CA PRO A 139 0.44 -24.82 4.04
C PRO A 139 1.17 -24.87 2.71
N GLU A 140 0.57 -25.48 1.69
CA GLU A 140 0.99 -25.32 0.29
C GLU A 140 1.08 -23.83 -0.08
N ASP A 141 2.06 -23.51 -0.91
CA ASP A 141 2.52 -22.19 -1.35
C ASP A 141 2.99 -21.24 -0.25
N ALA A 142 3.09 -21.70 0.99
CA ALA A 142 3.72 -20.95 2.06
C ALA A 142 5.24 -21.06 1.94
N ARG A 143 5.97 -19.97 2.19
CA ARG A 143 7.41 -20.07 2.40
C ARG A 143 7.72 -20.21 3.85
N TYR A 144 8.82 -20.88 4.14
CA TYR A 144 9.20 -21.25 5.48
C TYR A 144 10.71 -21.21 5.63
N ASP A 145 11.21 -20.61 6.69
CA ASP A 145 12.63 -20.58 7.02
C ASP A 145 12.96 -21.71 7.98
N LEU A 146 13.78 -22.66 7.51
CA LEU A 146 14.18 -23.84 8.25
C LEU A 146 15.05 -23.51 9.48
N LEU A 147 15.77 -22.38 9.48
CA LEU A 147 16.62 -21.92 10.59
C LEU A 147 15.80 -21.20 11.65
N THR A 148 14.94 -20.26 11.25
CA THR A 148 14.18 -19.42 12.20
C THR A 148 12.84 -20.02 12.60
N GLY A 149 12.31 -20.95 11.82
CA GLY A 149 10.99 -21.54 12.01
C GLY A 149 9.83 -20.63 11.60
N ALA A 150 10.09 -19.56 10.86
CA ALA A 150 9.10 -18.56 10.46
C ALA A 150 8.53 -18.87 9.07
N LEU A 151 7.23 -18.60 8.88
CA LEU A 151 6.67 -18.42 7.54
C LEU A 151 7.27 -17.15 6.91
N VAL A 152 7.80 -17.27 5.69
CA VAL A 152 8.41 -16.18 4.93
C VAL A 152 7.46 -15.75 3.81
N GLY A 153 7.53 -14.50 3.39
CA GLY A 153 6.92 -14.04 2.14
C GLY A 153 7.60 -14.63 0.90
N SER A 154 7.03 -14.42 -0.30
CA SER A 154 7.68 -14.73 -1.60
C SER A 154 9.14 -14.24 -1.65
N THR A 155 10.01 -14.85 -2.47
CA THR A 155 11.51 -14.88 -2.34
C THR A 155 12.26 -13.58 -2.15
N ASP A 156 11.63 -12.43 -2.30
CA ASP A 156 12.29 -11.14 -2.26
C ASP A 156 11.56 -10.17 -1.31
N ALA A 157 10.59 -10.66 -0.52
CA ALA A 157 9.78 -9.83 0.34
C ALA A 157 10.48 -9.53 1.66
N TYR A 158 10.65 -8.25 1.97
CA TYR A 158 11.22 -7.82 3.23
C TYR A 158 10.16 -7.93 4.32
N ALA A 159 10.44 -8.73 5.37
CA ALA A 159 9.65 -8.65 6.59
C ALA A 159 9.62 -7.19 7.07
N PRO A 160 8.44 -6.62 7.37
CA PRO A 160 8.36 -5.22 7.77
C PRO A 160 9.28 -4.89 8.94
N GLN A 161 10.00 -3.78 8.80
CA GLN A 161 11.00 -3.33 9.76
C GLN A 161 10.34 -2.42 10.79
N TYR A 162 10.65 -2.63 12.07
CA TYR A 162 10.25 -1.78 13.18
C TYR A 162 11.45 -0.92 13.53
N LEU A 163 11.31 0.41 13.41
CA LEU A 163 12.37 1.37 13.67
C LEU A 163 11.98 2.25 14.85
N ARG A 164 12.88 2.51 15.79
CA ARG A 164 12.59 3.37 16.95
C ARG A 164 13.76 4.27 17.34
N ARG A 165 13.40 5.39 18.00
CA ARG A 165 14.33 6.30 18.68
C ARG A 165 13.63 6.96 19.87
N GLU A 166 14.31 7.01 21.02
CA GLU A 166 13.95 7.89 22.12
C GLU A 166 14.70 9.21 22.02
N PHE A 167 14.05 10.29 22.42
CA PHE A 167 14.62 11.64 22.44
C PHE A 167 14.07 12.45 23.61
N GLN A 168 14.71 13.58 23.91
CA GLN A 168 14.34 14.42 25.05
C GLN A 168 14.10 15.86 24.62
N ILE A 169 12.99 16.42 25.11
CA ILE A 169 12.60 17.81 24.93
C ILE A 169 12.90 18.55 26.23
N THR A 170 13.79 19.53 26.18
CA THR A 170 14.26 20.29 27.35
C THR A 170 13.61 21.66 27.47
N LYS A 171 13.11 22.23 26.36
CA LYS A 171 12.44 23.54 26.32
C LYS A 171 10.95 23.39 26.00
N PRO A 172 10.07 24.26 26.54
CA PRO A 172 8.66 24.27 26.19
C PRO A 172 8.42 24.43 24.68
N ILE A 173 7.53 23.63 24.12
CA ILE A 173 7.18 23.63 22.69
C ILE A 173 6.02 24.60 22.44
N ARG A 174 6.17 25.43 21.40
CA ARG A 174 5.10 26.26 20.84
C ARG A 174 4.38 25.54 19.70
N SER A 175 5.13 24.94 18.80
CA SER A 175 4.61 24.15 17.66
C SER A 175 5.59 23.06 17.28
N ALA A 176 5.08 21.97 16.73
CA ALA A 176 5.88 20.89 16.18
C ALA A 176 5.30 20.34 14.89
N ARG A 177 6.16 20.14 13.89
CA ARG A 177 5.83 19.57 12.58
C ARG A 177 6.71 18.38 12.31
N LEU A 178 6.08 17.29 11.90
CA LEU A 178 6.76 16.07 11.54
C LEU A 178 6.59 15.84 10.05
N HIS A 179 7.70 15.93 9.32
CA HIS A 179 7.80 15.63 7.91
C HIS A 179 8.30 14.20 7.76
N VAL A 180 7.64 13.39 6.93
CA VAL A 180 7.94 11.96 6.82
C VAL A 180 7.66 11.42 5.43
N THR A 181 8.46 10.43 5.03
CA THR A 181 8.23 9.64 3.83
C THR A 181 8.90 8.27 3.94
N ALA A 182 8.65 7.40 2.97
CA ALA A 182 9.32 6.13 2.80
C ALA A 182 9.60 5.84 1.33
N ARG A 183 10.73 5.17 1.07
CA ARG A 183 10.87 4.29 -0.08
C ARG A 183 10.23 2.96 0.31
N GLY A 184 8.95 2.80 0.02
CA GLY A 184 8.11 1.73 0.58
C GLY A 184 6.86 2.33 1.21
N LEU A 185 6.35 1.72 2.27
CA LEU A 185 5.21 2.24 3.04
C LEU A 185 5.57 2.37 4.52
N PHE A 186 4.94 3.31 5.22
CA PHE A 186 5.15 3.48 6.67
C PHE A 186 3.86 3.60 7.47
N GLU A 187 3.87 3.10 8.71
CA GLU A 187 2.97 3.53 9.79
C GLU A 187 3.81 4.20 10.87
N LEU A 188 3.44 5.43 11.25
CA LEU A 188 4.19 6.22 12.22
C LEU A 188 3.50 6.27 13.59
N ARG A 189 4.29 6.21 14.66
CA ARG A 189 3.83 6.22 16.04
C ARG A 189 4.66 7.17 16.91
N LEU A 190 3.99 7.85 17.84
CA LEU A 190 4.60 8.72 18.84
C LEU A 190 4.01 8.42 20.21
N ASN A 191 4.86 8.05 21.17
CA ASN A 191 4.49 7.76 22.55
C ASN A 191 3.34 6.75 22.69
N GLY A 192 3.39 5.64 21.94
CA GLY A 192 2.36 4.58 21.96
C GLY A 192 1.17 4.79 21.03
N LYS A 193 1.05 5.95 20.35
CA LYS A 193 -0.12 6.30 19.53
C LYS A 193 0.25 6.47 18.07
N LYS A 194 -0.57 5.94 17.16
CA LYS A 194 -0.45 6.19 15.72
C LYS A 194 -0.57 7.70 15.43
N ILE A 195 0.25 8.20 14.52
CA ILE A 195 0.18 9.57 13.99
C ILE A 195 -0.66 9.53 12.71
N GLY A 196 -1.66 10.41 12.61
CA GLY A 196 -2.56 10.48 11.47
C GLY A 196 -3.53 9.30 11.36
N GLU A 197 -4.39 9.36 10.36
CA GLU A 197 -5.37 8.31 10.01
C GLU A 197 -5.12 7.77 8.60
N ASP A 198 -3.94 8.06 8.07
CA ASP A 198 -3.55 7.76 6.70
C ASP A 198 -2.99 6.33 6.64
N PHE A 199 -3.17 5.69 5.49
CA PHE A 199 -2.73 4.34 5.18
C PHE A 199 -2.04 4.30 3.83
N LEU A 200 -1.25 3.26 3.59
CA LEU A 200 -0.47 3.10 2.35
C LEU A 200 0.37 4.35 2.02
N THR A 201 0.86 5.04 3.05
CA THR A 201 1.67 6.25 2.91
C THR A 201 3.13 5.91 2.61
N PRO A 202 3.82 6.65 1.72
CA PRO A 202 3.40 7.93 1.14
C PRO A 202 2.52 7.83 -0.12
N GLY A 203 2.36 6.61 -0.66
CA GLY A 203 1.68 6.38 -1.93
C GLY A 203 2.63 5.86 -3.00
N TRP A 204 2.19 5.90 -4.26
CA TRP A 204 2.91 5.41 -5.42
C TRP A 204 3.16 6.51 -6.46
N THR A 205 4.43 6.84 -6.63
CA THR A 205 4.93 7.76 -7.65
C THR A 205 6.06 7.10 -8.46
N PRO A 206 6.54 7.73 -9.54
CA PRO A 206 7.79 7.33 -10.18
C PRO A 206 8.97 7.52 -9.23
N TYR A 207 9.22 6.54 -8.36
CA TYR A 207 10.18 6.64 -7.25
C TYR A 207 11.63 6.94 -7.68
N HIS A 208 11.94 6.77 -8.97
CA HIS A 208 13.23 7.12 -9.57
C HIS A 208 13.36 8.62 -9.91
N ARG A 209 12.28 9.40 -9.78
CA ARG A 209 12.24 10.84 -10.04
C ARG A 209 11.63 11.65 -8.89
N LYS A 210 10.57 11.14 -8.27
CA LYS A 210 9.82 11.83 -7.20
C LYS A 210 9.38 10.85 -6.13
N ILE A 211 9.53 11.26 -4.87
CA ILE A 211 8.93 10.60 -3.70
C ILE A 211 8.12 11.66 -2.94
N GLU A 212 6.86 11.34 -2.64
CA GLU A 212 5.98 12.24 -1.90
C GLU A 212 6.25 12.24 -0.40
N THR A 213 6.06 13.40 0.23
CA THR A 213 6.26 13.61 1.67
C THR A 213 4.97 14.05 2.32
N LEU A 214 4.75 13.60 3.56
CA LEU A 214 3.61 13.98 4.39
C LEU A 214 4.09 14.82 5.56
N THR A 215 3.22 15.73 6.02
CA THR A 215 3.48 16.60 7.17
C THR A 215 2.35 16.47 8.18
N TYR A 216 2.70 16.23 9.45
CA TYR A 216 1.73 16.13 10.54
C TYR A 216 2.03 17.16 11.64
N ASP A 217 0.97 17.81 12.15
CA ASP A 217 1.05 18.58 13.39
C ASP A 217 1.02 17.62 14.59
N VAL A 218 2.16 17.49 15.26
CA VAL A 218 2.33 16.61 16.43
C VAL A 218 2.47 17.40 17.74
N THR A 219 2.21 18.72 17.71
CA THR A 219 2.41 19.64 18.85
C THR A 219 1.77 19.11 20.13
N LYS A 220 0.52 18.63 20.05
CA LYS A 220 -0.26 18.14 21.20
C LYS A 220 0.07 16.70 21.63
N GLN A 221 0.83 15.97 20.82
CA GLN A 221 1.17 14.57 21.07
C GLN A 221 2.53 14.42 21.78
N LEU A 222 3.37 15.44 21.67
CA LEU A 222 4.65 15.54 22.37
C LEU A 222 4.47 15.84 23.86
N ARG A 223 5.42 15.37 24.65
CA ARG A 223 5.49 15.58 26.11
C ARG A 223 6.76 16.34 26.44
N GLN A 224 6.73 17.19 27.48
CA GLN A 224 7.97 17.72 28.04
C GLN A 224 8.82 16.56 28.60
N GLY A 225 10.13 16.56 28.37
CA GLY A 225 11.01 15.46 28.75
C GLY A 225 11.11 14.37 27.69
N LYS A 226 11.13 13.09 28.10
CA LYS A 226 11.37 11.95 27.21
C LYS A 226 10.17 11.63 26.32
N ASN A 227 10.45 11.33 25.06
CA ASN A 227 9.49 10.89 24.06
C ASN A 227 10.09 9.73 23.25
N ALA A 228 9.23 8.94 22.62
CA ALA A 228 9.62 7.85 21.73
C ALA A 228 8.90 7.97 20.39
N LEU A 229 9.67 7.93 19.30
CA LEU A 229 9.17 7.75 17.95
C LEU A 229 9.37 6.28 17.53
N GLY A 230 8.37 5.75 16.84
CA GLY A 230 8.40 4.42 16.24
C GLY A 230 7.83 4.45 14.83
N SER A 231 8.39 3.68 13.91
CA SER A 231 7.83 3.46 12.57
C SER A 231 7.82 1.98 12.23
N ILE A 232 6.75 1.53 11.58
CA ILE A 232 6.73 0.24 10.88
C ILE A 232 6.94 0.54 9.40
N LEU A 233 7.89 -0.12 8.75
CA LEU A 233 8.29 0.10 7.36
C LEU A 233 8.03 -1.16 6.54
N GLY A 234 7.12 -1.06 5.57
CA GLY A 234 6.77 -2.12 4.61
C GLY A 234 7.34 -1.84 3.21
N GLU A 235 7.33 -2.87 2.36
CA GLU A 235 7.92 -2.81 1.02
C GLU A 235 7.10 -1.98 0.00
N GLY A 236 5.78 -2.03 0.11
CA GLY A 236 4.87 -1.32 -0.79
C GLY A 236 5.12 -1.56 -2.26
N TRP A 237 4.80 -0.55 -3.06
CA TRP A 237 5.12 -0.52 -4.49
C TRP A 237 6.61 -0.28 -4.79
N TYR A 238 7.42 0.15 -3.82
CA TYR A 238 8.82 0.52 -4.06
C TYR A 238 9.74 -0.70 -4.21
N ALA A 239 9.60 -1.66 -3.29
CA ALA A 239 10.43 -2.86 -3.20
C ALA A 239 9.62 -4.16 -3.34
N GLY A 240 8.29 -4.08 -3.17
CA GLY A 240 7.44 -5.25 -3.22
C GLY A 240 7.17 -5.76 -4.63
N ARG A 241 6.40 -6.84 -4.68
CA ARG A 241 5.95 -7.43 -5.93
C ARG A 241 5.07 -6.45 -6.72
N LEU A 242 5.33 -6.31 -8.02
CA LEU A 242 4.59 -5.48 -8.98
C LEU A 242 4.29 -6.31 -10.23
N GLY A 243 3.01 -6.44 -10.61
CA GLY A 243 2.60 -7.24 -11.77
C GLY A 243 2.75 -8.76 -11.60
N TYR A 244 2.69 -9.45 -12.75
CA TYR A 244 2.70 -10.90 -12.90
C TYR A 244 4.07 -11.48 -13.31
N GLN A 245 5.08 -10.63 -13.55
CA GLN A 245 6.44 -11.04 -13.90
C GLN A 245 7.46 -10.49 -12.90
N PRO A 246 8.63 -11.14 -12.72
CA PRO A 246 9.73 -10.56 -11.96
C PRO A 246 10.25 -9.28 -12.62
N LEU A 247 10.28 -8.18 -11.86
CA LEU A 247 10.78 -6.88 -12.28
C LEU A 247 12.05 -6.47 -11.51
N PRO A 248 12.93 -5.63 -12.07
CA PRO A 248 14.17 -5.17 -11.41
C PRO A 248 13.97 -4.50 -10.05
N VAL A 249 12.76 -3.98 -9.78
CA VAL A 249 12.39 -3.34 -8.50
C VAL A 249 12.46 -4.30 -7.31
N HIS A 250 12.41 -5.62 -7.53
CA HIS A 250 12.44 -6.64 -6.47
C HIS A 250 13.79 -6.75 -5.73
N HIS A 251 14.81 -6.00 -6.14
CA HIS A 251 16.11 -5.96 -5.46
C HIS A 251 16.30 -4.70 -4.59
N ARG A 252 15.30 -3.83 -4.52
CA ARG A 252 15.35 -2.59 -3.73
C ARG A 252 15.01 -2.88 -2.27
N GLN A 253 15.59 -2.10 -1.35
CA GLN A 253 15.29 -2.22 0.08
C GLN A 253 14.43 -1.05 0.55
N PRO A 254 13.41 -1.31 1.39
CA PRO A 254 12.64 -0.23 1.98
C PRO A 254 13.52 0.70 2.81
N GLN A 255 13.27 2.00 2.74
CA GLN A 255 13.98 3.02 3.53
C GLN A 255 12.99 4.03 4.11
N PHE A 256 13.32 4.57 5.28
CA PHE A 256 12.49 5.52 6.03
C PHE A 256 13.21 6.86 6.20
N LEU A 257 12.48 7.97 6.08
CA LEU A 257 13.02 9.32 6.25
C LEU A 257 12.04 10.16 7.07
N LEU A 258 12.52 10.76 8.16
CA LEU A 258 11.70 11.61 9.02
C LEU A 258 12.50 12.77 9.61
N GLN A 259 11.86 13.94 9.65
CA GLN A 259 12.35 15.16 10.28
C GLN A 259 11.22 15.78 11.11
N LEU A 260 11.42 15.81 12.43
CA LEU A 260 10.56 16.49 13.38
C LEU A 260 11.19 17.84 13.72
N GLU A 261 10.51 18.93 13.39
CA GLU A 261 10.90 20.29 13.72
C GLU A 261 10.04 20.81 14.87
N MET A 262 10.67 21.30 15.93
CA MET A 262 9.99 21.86 17.10
C MET A 262 10.42 23.31 17.28
N THR A 263 9.45 24.22 17.20
CA THR A 263 9.64 25.62 17.58
C THR A 263 9.31 25.79 19.05
N HIS A 264 10.22 26.37 19.81
CA HIS A 264 10.08 26.60 21.25
C HIS A 264 9.44 27.96 21.56
N ALA A 265 9.02 28.13 22.81
CA ALA A 265 8.42 29.38 23.29
C ALA A 265 9.37 30.59 23.17
N ASP A 266 10.69 30.37 23.23
CA ASP A 266 11.73 31.39 23.07
C ASP A 266 12.06 31.70 21.59
N GLY A 267 11.38 31.06 20.64
CA GLY A 267 11.61 31.19 19.21
C GLY A 267 12.75 30.33 18.65
N SER A 268 13.51 29.62 19.48
CA SER A 268 14.52 28.67 19.00
C SER A 268 13.88 27.41 18.41
N THR A 269 14.60 26.72 17.53
CA THR A 269 14.16 25.45 16.95
C THR A 269 15.05 24.29 17.38
N THR A 270 14.46 23.12 17.57
CA THR A 270 15.20 21.85 17.68
C THR A 270 14.64 20.84 16.70
N THR A 271 15.51 19.97 16.18
CA THR A 271 15.15 18.94 15.23
C THR A 271 15.45 17.55 15.78
N VAL A 272 14.59 16.59 15.45
CA VAL A 272 14.83 15.16 15.64
C VAL A 272 14.69 14.50 14.28
N ILE A 273 15.76 13.86 13.83
CA ILE A 273 15.85 13.32 12.47
C ILE A 273 16.05 11.81 12.47
N THR A 274 15.82 11.17 11.32
CA THR A 274 16.37 9.84 11.03
C THR A 274 17.86 9.95 10.75
N ASP A 275 18.65 9.18 11.49
CA ASP A 275 20.12 9.14 11.49
C ASP A 275 20.59 7.81 12.11
N ASP A 276 21.89 7.66 12.34
CA ASP A 276 22.51 6.46 12.91
C ASP A 276 22.17 6.18 14.39
N SER A 277 21.46 7.10 15.07
CA SER A 277 21.01 6.91 16.46
C SER A 277 19.72 6.09 16.57
N TRP A 278 19.05 5.82 15.45
CA TRP A 278 17.91 4.92 15.40
C TRP A 278 18.34 3.45 15.49
N LYS A 279 17.43 2.63 16.01
CA LYS A 279 17.55 1.17 15.98
C LYS A 279 16.42 0.54 15.21
N ALA A 280 16.66 -0.64 14.67
CA ALA A 280 15.65 -1.40 13.94
C ALA A 280 15.65 -2.90 14.26
N THR A 281 14.50 -3.53 14.03
CA THR A 281 14.33 -4.99 14.06
C THR A 281 13.33 -5.43 13.01
N ASP A 282 13.50 -6.63 12.46
CA ASP A 282 12.54 -7.35 11.60
C ASP A 282 11.83 -8.48 12.37
N GLN A 283 12.02 -8.53 13.69
CA GLN A 283 11.43 -9.53 14.59
C GLN A 283 10.09 -9.07 15.18
N GLY A 284 9.32 -8.31 14.40
CA GLY A 284 7.98 -7.86 14.81
C GLY A 284 6.85 -8.78 14.34
N PRO A 285 5.60 -8.47 14.71
CA PRO A 285 4.47 -9.36 14.46
C PRO A 285 4.03 -9.44 13.00
N ILE A 286 4.24 -8.42 12.17
CA ILE A 286 3.99 -8.54 10.72
C ILE A 286 5.16 -9.33 10.11
N ARG A 287 4.89 -10.55 9.66
CA ARG A 287 5.89 -11.50 9.13
C ARG A 287 6.06 -11.39 7.62
N PHE A 288 5.00 -10.98 6.95
CA PHE A 288 4.95 -10.70 5.53
C PHE A 288 3.86 -9.68 5.27
N SER A 289 4.10 -8.72 4.37
CA SER A 289 3.04 -7.89 3.82
C SER A 289 3.39 -7.47 2.40
N GLY A 290 2.51 -7.80 1.45
CA GLY A 290 2.63 -7.39 0.05
C GLY A 290 1.29 -6.90 -0.50
N ILE A 291 1.34 -5.96 -1.44
CA ILE A 291 0.14 -5.34 -2.04
C ILE A 291 -0.80 -6.40 -2.65
N TYR A 292 -0.28 -7.38 -3.39
CA TYR A 292 -1.12 -8.40 -4.03
C TYR A 292 -1.41 -9.62 -3.15
N ASP A 293 -0.42 -10.05 -2.37
CA ASP A 293 -0.45 -11.38 -1.77
C ASP A 293 -1.10 -11.40 -0.38
N GLY A 294 -1.23 -10.24 0.27
CA GLY A 294 -1.84 -10.07 1.59
C GLY A 294 -0.82 -9.88 2.71
N GLU A 295 -1.25 -10.09 3.96
CA GLU A 295 -0.43 -9.89 5.16
C GLU A 295 -0.51 -11.08 6.13
N ASN A 296 0.64 -11.53 6.62
CA ASN A 296 0.74 -12.53 7.68
C ASN A 296 1.17 -11.86 8.99
N PHE A 297 0.35 -11.99 10.02
CA PHE A 297 0.58 -11.43 11.34
C PHE A 297 0.71 -12.54 12.39
N ASP A 298 1.81 -12.56 13.11
CA ASP A 298 2.05 -13.46 14.24
C ASP A 298 2.10 -12.67 15.55
N ALA A 299 0.99 -12.69 16.30
CA ALA A 299 0.88 -11.98 17.56
C ALA A 299 1.84 -12.53 18.64
N ARG A 300 2.43 -13.72 18.46
CA ARG A 300 3.44 -14.26 19.38
C ARG A 300 4.74 -13.46 19.32
N MET A 301 4.95 -12.73 18.23
CA MET A 301 6.09 -11.86 18.00
C MET A 301 5.77 -10.38 18.31
N ASP A 302 4.71 -10.12 19.08
CA ASP A 302 4.38 -8.78 19.55
C ASP A 302 5.57 -8.19 20.35
N LEU A 303 5.96 -6.97 19.97
CA LEU A 303 7.06 -6.24 20.58
C LEU A 303 6.61 -5.46 21.81
N GLY A 304 5.33 -5.54 22.21
CA GLY A 304 4.77 -4.85 23.38
C GLY A 304 4.82 -3.33 23.20
N ALA A 305 5.29 -2.62 24.23
CA ALA A 305 5.36 -1.15 24.25
C ALA A 305 6.60 -0.59 23.53
N TRP A 306 6.98 -1.17 22.38
CA TRP A 306 8.21 -0.84 21.65
C TRP A 306 8.30 0.62 21.20
N ASP A 307 7.16 1.25 20.97
CA ASP A 307 6.97 2.64 20.53
C ASP A 307 6.77 3.62 21.72
N GLN A 308 7.09 3.18 22.93
CA GLN A 308 7.06 3.99 24.15
C GLN A 308 8.46 4.17 24.74
N ILE A 309 8.58 5.14 25.65
CA ILE A 309 9.82 5.43 26.39
C ILE A 309 10.17 4.28 27.35
N GLY A 310 11.46 4.06 27.59
CA GLY A 310 11.95 3.05 28.52
C GLY A 310 11.83 1.61 28.01
N TYR A 311 11.53 1.42 26.73
CA TYR A 311 11.52 0.08 26.12
C TYR A 311 12.96 -0.45 25.99
N ASN A 312 13.15 -1.72 26.33
CA ASN A 312 14.46 -2.37 26.22
C ASN A 312 14.72 -2.80 24.77
N ASP A 313 15.43 -1.95 24.01
CA ASP A 313 15.85 -2.21 22.64
C ASP A 313 17.33 -2.63 22.52
N SER A 314 17.90 -3.22 23.58
CA SER A 314 19.31 -3.63 23.59
C SER A 314 19.61 -4.73 22.55
N SER A 315 18.61 -5.53 22.17
CA SER A 315 18.71 -6.57 21.14
C SER A 315 18.45 -6.06 19.72
N TRP A 316 18.04 -4.80 19.56
CA TRP A 316 17.76 -4.22 18.25
C TRP A 316 19.06 -3.83 17.56
N ARG A 317 19.07 -3.91 16.23
CA ARG A 317 20.24 -3.64 15.41
C ARG A 317 20.37 -2.16 15.11
N LYS A 318 21.59 -1.73 14.78
CA LYS A 318 21.83 -0.38 14.26
C LYS A 318 21.25 -0.28 12.84
N VAL A 319 20.76 0.90 12.50
CA VAL A 319 20.36 1.19 11.12
C VAL A 319 21.58 1.57 10.27
N VAL A 320 21.45 1.38 8.96
CA VAL A 320 22.30 2.06 7.97
C VAL A 320 21.65 3.41 7.68
N ALA A 321 22.44 4.48 7.68
CA ALA A 321 21.96 5.84 7.42
C ALA A 321 22.68 6.46 6.21
N GLU A 322 21.91 6.98 5.25
CA GLU A 322 22.38 7.54 3.98
C GLU A 322 21.73 8.90 3.72
N LYS A 323 22.48 9.92 3.30
CA LYS A 323 21.89 11.22 2.98
C LYS A 323 20.98 11.12 1.74
N PRO A 324 19.88 11.90 1.65
CA PRO A 324 19.09 12.00 0.43
C PRO A 324 19.96 12.37 -0.77
N ALA A 325 19.84 11.60 -1.85
CA ALA A 325 20.47 11.93 -3.11
C ALA A 325 19.74 13.12 -3.78
N ALA A 326 20.44 13.86 -4.64
CA ALA A 326 19.89 15.05 -5.29
C ALA A 326 19.03 14.75 -6.54
N ASP A 327 19.09 13.51 -7.05
CA ASP A 327 18.48 13.07 -8.30
C ASP A 327 16.99 12.68 -8.17
N VAL A 328 16.54 12.30 -6.98
CA VAL A 328 15.14 12.01 -6.68
C VAL A 328 14.54 13.13 -5.83
N ALA A 329 13.56 13.84 -6.38
CA ALA A 329 12.92 14.96 -5.69
C ALA A 329 12.00 14.49 -4.54
N LEU A 330 12.17 15.07 -3.36
CA LEU A 330 11.27 14.94 -2.23
C LEU A 330 10.28 16.12 -2.27
N LYS A 331 8.99 15.83 -2.46
CA LYS A 331 7.96 16.87 -2.63
C LYS A 331 6.73 16.59 -1.75
N PRO A 332 6.10 17.62 -1.16
CA PRO A 332 4.85 17.42 -0.41
C PRO A 332 3.77 16.80 -1.29
N LYS A 333 3.04 15.83 -0.74
CA LYS A 333 1.87 15.23 -1.38
C LYS A 333 0.82 16.31 -1.68
N ARG A 334 0.38 16.41 -2.94
CA ARG A 334 -0.57 17.44 -3.42
C ARG A 334 -2.03 17.00 -3.40
N HIS A 335 -2.33 15.77 -2.98
CA HIS A 335 -3.68 15.20 -2.97
C HIS A 335 -3.96 14.47 -1.65
N HIS A 336 -5.22 14.09 -1.46
CA HIS A 336 -5.63 13.38 -0.26
C HIS A 336 -4.94 12.01 -0.13
N PRO A 337 -4.44 11.66 1.06
CA PRO A 337 -3.91 10.34 1.33
C PRO A 337 -5.03 9.29 1.35
N VAL A 338 -4.65 8.02 1.25
CA VAL A 338 -5.59 6.90 1.38
C VAL A 338 -6.03 6.76 2.84
N ARG A 339 -7.35 6.62 3.06
CA ARG A 339 -7.95 6.42 4.40
C ARG A 339 -9.00 5.32 4.39
N VAL A 340 -9.35 4.86 5.60
CA VAL A 340 -10.58 4.08 5.79
C VAL A 340 -11.77 5.04 5.76
N THR A 341 -12.54 5.04 4.68
CA THR A 341 -13.64 5.98 4.45
C THR A 341 -15.00 5.42 4.84
N GLN A 342 -15.14 4.09 4.85
CA GLN A 342 -16.38 3.42 5.22
C GLN A 342 -16.11 2.05 5.86
N LYS A 343 -16.99 1.62 6.77
CA LYS A 343 -17.02 0.25 7.33
C LYS A 343 -18.27 -0.46 6.84
N VAL A 344 -18.12 -1.67 6.29
CA VAL A 344 -19.18 -2.48 5.70
C VAL A 344 -19.30 -3.80 6.47
N PRO A 345 -20.34 -3.99 7.30
CA PRO A 345 -20.52 -5.24 8.05
C PRO A 345 -20.95 -6.39 7.13
N ALA A 346 -20.61 -7.63 7.48
CA ALA A 346 -21.14 -8.79 6.77
C ALA A 346 -22.66 -8.92 6.97
N ILE A 347 -23.38 -9.19 5.88
CA ILE A 347 -24.83 -9.33 5.88
C ILE A 347 -25.27 -10.79 6.05
N ALA A 348 -24.44 -11.74 5.62
CA ALA A 348 -24.68 -13.18 5.70
C ALA A 348 -23.39 -13.97 5.92
N VAL A 349 -23.53 -15.20 6.43
CA VAL A 349 -22.45 -16.19 6.54
C VAL A 349 -22.97 -17.57 6.15
N THR A 350 -22.19 -18.31 5.34
CA THR A 350 -22.51 -19.68 4.88
C THR A 350 -21.33 -20.62 5.11
N GLU A 351 -21.57 -21.93 5.01
CA GLU A 351 -20.56 -22.99 5.13
C GLU A 351 -20.67 -23.94 3.93
N PRO A 352 -20.13 -23.57 2.74
CA PRO A 352 -20.18 -24.41 1.55
C PRO A 352 -19.39 -25.72 1.71
N GLU A 353 -18.35 -25.72 2.55
CA GLU A 353 -17.54 -26.89 2.89
C GLU A 353 -17.25 -26.89 4.40
N PRO A 354 -17.13 -28.06 5.06
CA PRO A 354 -16.90 -28.13 6.50
C PRO A 354 -15.71 -27.27 6.96
N GLY A 355 -15.96 -26.32 7.86
CA GLY A 355 -14.93 -25.44 8.41
C GLY A 355 -14.45 -24.31 7.48
N ARG A 356 -15.03 -24.16 6.28
CA ARG A 356 -14.81 -23.02 5.38
C ARG A 356 -16.03 -22.11 5.39
N TRP A 357 -15.91 -20.97 6.06
CA TRP A 357 -17.01 -20.04 6.25
C TRP A 357 -16.93 -18.87 5.29
N ILE A 358 -17.97 -18.61 4.51
CA ILE A 358 -18.03 -17.49 3.56
C ILE A 358 -18.93 -16.40 4.11
N PHE A 359 -18.37 -15.21 4.29
CA PHE A 359 -19.07 -14.00 4.69
C PHE A 359 -19.36 -13.16 3.44
N ASP A 360 -20.61 -12.77 3.25
CA ASP A 360 -21.02 -11.84 2.20
C ASP A 360 -21.16 -10.43 2.79
N LEU A 361 -20.43 -9.45 2.25
CA LEU A 361 -20.54 -8.04 2.63
C LEU A 361 -21.65 -7.29 1.89
N GLY A 362 -22.28 -7.91 0.89
CA GLY A 362 -23.36 -7.34 0.08
C GLY A 362 -22.88 -6.33 -0.99
N GLN A 363 -21.59 -5.97 -0.98
CA GLN A 363 -20.97 -5.00 -1.88
C GLN A 363 -19.56 -5.47 -2.25
N ASN A 364 -19.21 -5.40 -3.53
CA ASN A 364 -17.81 -5.51 -3.95
C ASN A 364 -17.09 -4.19 -3.63
N LEU A 365 -16.12 -4.22 -2.73
CA LEU A 365 -15.43 -3.05 -2.20
C LEU A 365 -13.92 -3.24 -2.30
N VAL A 366 -13.17 -2.17 -2.03
CA VAL A 366 -11.71 -2.21 -1.99
C VAL A 366 -11.23 -1.77 -0.63
N GLY A 367 -10.29 -2.52 -0.08
CA GLY A 367 -9.68 -2.27 1.22
C GLY A 367 -9.23 -3.57 1.87
N TRP A 368 -9.69 -3.88 3.08
CA TRP A 368 -9.33 -5.13 3.72
C TRP A 368 -10.42 -5.71 4.62
N PRO A 369 -10.44 -7.04 4.81
CA PRO A 369 -11.27 -7.67 5.83
C PRO A 369 -10.74 -7.31 7.22
N VAL A 370 -11.67 -7.14 8.15
CA VAL A 370 -11.42 -6.92 9.58
C VAL A 370 -12.12 -8.02 10.34
N ILE A 371 -11.39 -8.65 11.26
CA ILE A 371 -11.92 -9.71 12.12
C ILE A 371 -12.09 -9.23 13.56
N HIS A 372 -13.18 -9.64 14.20
CA HIS A 372 -13.41 -9.53 15.63
C HIS A 372 -14.00 -10.83 16.18
N LEU A 373 -13.15 -11.71 16.70
CA LEU A 373 -13.56 -13.08 17.03
C LEU A 373 -12.74 -13.71 18.17
N PRO A 374 -13.28 -14.74 18.85
CA PRO A 374 -12.54 -15.50 19.85
C PRO A 374 -11.52 -16.45 19.21
N VAL A 375 -10.32 -16.52 19.80
CA VAL A 375 -9.21 -17.38 19.39
C VAL A 375 -8.66 -18.18 20.57
N GLN A 376 -8.01 -19.31 20.27
CA GLN A 376 -7.14 -20.06 21.17
C GLN A 376 -5.68 -19.67 20.97
N LYS A 377 -4.83 -19.98 21.94
CA LYS A 377 -3.38 -19.81 21.80
C LYS A 377 -2.86 -20.67 20.63
N ASP A 378 -1.92 -20.11 19.86
CA ASP A 378 -1.27 -20.71 18.68
C ASP A 378 -2.23 -21.02 17.52
N GLN A 379 -3.50 -20.60 17.61
CA GLN A 379 -4.46 -20.75 16.53
C GLN A 379 -4.14 -19.80 15.37
N VAL A 380 -4.17 -20.32 14.14
CA VAL A 380 -4.03 -19.54 12.92
C VAL A 380 -5.41 -19.33 12.31
N ILE A 381 -5.79 -18.06 12.13
CA ILE A 381 -7.00 -17.66 11.41
C ILE A 381 -6.57 -17.15 10.04
N THR A 382 -7.13 -17.72 8.99
CA THR A 382 -6.83 -17.33 7.60
C THR A 382 -8.06 -16.69 6.97
N MET A 383 -7.85 -15.54 6.31
CA MET A 383 -8.85 -14.84 5.53
C MET A 383 -8.43 -14.83 4.06
N ARG A 384 -9.25 -15.41 3.19
CA ARG A 384 -9.12 -15.27 1.74
C ARG A 384 -10.29 -14.47 1.21
N VAL A 385 -10.11 -13.75 0.11
CA VAL A 385 -11.18 -12.91 -0.43
C VAL A 385 -11.45 -13.20 -1.90
N ALA A 386 -12.68 -12.90 -2.34
CA ALA A 386 -13.09 -12.96 -3.73
C ALA A 386 -14.15 -11.89 -4.08
N GLU A 387 -14.24 -11.54 -5.36
CA GLU A 387 -15.31 -10.70 -5.89
C GLU A 387 -16.60 -11.50 -6.14
N MET A 388 -16.44 -12.80 -6.42
CA MET A 388 -17.50 -13.71 -6.89
C MET A 388 -17.41 -15.06 -6.19
N LEU A 389 -18.51 -15.81 -6.24
CA LEU A 389 -18.58 -17.19 -5.78
C LEU A 389 -18.73 -18.15 -6.95
N GLU A 390 -18.22 -19.36 -6.77
CA GLU A 390 -18.53 -20.53 -7.59
C GLU A 390 -19.98 -20.97 -7.39
N LYS A 391 -20.48 -21.83 -8.28
CA LYS A 391 -21.86 -22.38 -8.19
C LYS A 391 -22.11 -23.16 -6.89
N ASN A 392 -21.08 -23.77 -6.31
CA ASN A 392 -21.18 -24.49 -5.03
C ASN A 392 -21.06 -23.57 -3.80
N GLY A 393 -20.94 -22.25 -4.00
CA GLY A 393 -20.86 -21.26 -2.94
C GLY A 393 -19.45 -21.02 -2.39
N THR A 394 -18.41 -21.68 -2.89
CA THR A 394 -17.01 -21.37 -2.53
C THR A 394 -16.49 -20.15 -3.28
N LEU A 395 -15.32 -19.63 -2.92
CA LEU A 395 -14.73 -18.46 -3.58
C LEU A 395 -14.28 -18.78 -5.03
N TYR A 396 -14.71 -17.97 -6.01
CA TYR A 396 -14.12 -17.97 -7.35
C TYR A 396 -12.87 -17.08 -7.35
N ARG A 397 -11.69 -17.64 -7.68
CA ARG A 397 -10.40 -16.93 -7.56
C ARG A 397 -9.52 -16.97 -8.82
N ALA A 398 -9.98 -17.60 -9.90
CA ALA A 398 -9.19 -17.67 -11.14
C ALA A 398 -8.89 -16.27 -11.72
N ASN A 399 -9.80 -15.30 -11.57
CA ASN A 399 -9.59 -13.92 -12.05
C ASN A 399 -8.58 -13.11 -11.24
N TYR A 400 -8.14 -13.58 -10.07
CA TYR A 400 -7.06 -12.96 -9.30
C TYR A 400 -5.68 -13.29 -9.89
N ARG A 401 -5.63 -14.21 -10.85
CA ARG A 401 -4.41 -14.72 -11.48
C ARG A 401 -3.43 -15.18 -10.40
N SER A 402 -2.27 -14.54 -10.28
CA SER A 402 -1.24 -14.94 -9.31
C SER A 402 -1.21 -14.08 -8.03
N ALA A 403 -2.18 -13.18 -7.83
CA ALA A 403 -2.35 -12.45 -6.57
C ALA A 403 -2.97 -13.37 -5.51
N LYS A 404 -2.25 -13.63 -4.41
CA LYS A 404 -2.71 -14.54 -3.36
C LYS A 404 -3.81 -13.97 -2.49
N THR A 405 -3.96 -12.65 -2.35
CA THR A 405 -4.99 -11.97 -1.55
C THR A 405 -5.42 -12.70 -0.26
N THR A 406 -4.43 -13.19 0.49
CA THR A 406 -4.62 -14.04 1.67
C THR A 406 -3.98 -13.38 2.86
N ASN A 407 -4.77 -13.19 3.91
CA ASN A 407 -4.30 -12.65 5.17
C ASN A 407 -4.32 -13.74 6.25
N SER A 408 -3.39 -13.69 7.20
CA SER A 408 -3.39 -14.61 8.34
C SER A 408 -3.07 -13.93 9.65
N TYR A 409 -3.68 -14.43 10.73
CA TYR A 409 -3.43 -14.01 12.10
C TYR A 409 -3.15 -15.23 12.98
N THR A 410 -1.96 -15.28 13.58
CA THR A 410 -1.58 -16.29 14.57
C THR A 410 -1.73 -15.73 15.98
N ALA A 411 -2.55 -16.38 16.80
CA ALA A 411 -2.89 -15.90 18.14
C ALA A 411 -1.83 -16.23 19.20
N ALA A 412 -1.41 -15.24 19.97
CA ALA A 412 -0.44 -15.44 21.06
C ALA A 412 -1.02 -16.10 22.31
N LYS A 413 -2.32 -15.94 22.52
CA LYS A 413 -3.04 -16.38 23.72
C LYS A 413 -4.51 -16.56 23.38
N LYS A 414 -5.20 -17.32 24.23
CA LYS A 414 -6.67 -17.40 24.21
C LYS A 414 -7.26 -16.03 24.54
N GLY A 415 -8.30 -15.63 23.81
CA GLY A 415 -8.99 -14.35 24.02
C GLY A 415 -9.87 -13.95 22.84
N THR A 416 -10.41 -12.73 22.88
CA THR A 416 -11.05 -12.10 21.71
C THR A 416 -10.06 -11.11 21.11
N ILE A 417 -9.91 -11.15 19.78
CA ILE A 417 -9.01 -10.25 19.04
C ILE A 417 -9.81 -9.31 18.14
N SER A 418 -9.22 -8.17 17.81
CA SER A 418 -9.62 -7.33 16.68
C SER A 418 -8.39 -7.11 15.81
N TRP A 419 -8.46 -7.47 14.53
CA TRP A 419 -7.31 -7.39 13.65
C TRP A 419 -7.69 -7.01 12.21
N HIS A 420 -6.79 -6.27 11.58
CA HIS A 420 -6.81 -5.92 10.17
C HIS A 420 -5.35 -5.80 9.68
N PRO A 421 -5.09 -5.97 8.38
CA PRO A 421 -3.74 -5.82 7.85
C PRO A 421 -3.29 -4.34 7.79
N THR A 422 -2.00 -4.10 7.55
CA THR A 422 -1.35 -2.79 7.61
C THR A 422 -0.90 -2.27 6.23
N PHE A 423 -0.21 -3.09 5.43
CA PHE A 423 0.43 -2.66 4.16
C PHE A 423 -0.06 -3.41 2.92
N THR A 424 -1.33 -3.82 2.91
CA THR A 424 -1.98 -4.47 1.76
C THR A 424 -3.37 -3.90 1.55
N PHE A 425 -3.93 -4.09 0.36
CA PHE A 425 -5.34 -3.86 0.08
C PHE A 425 -5.83 -4.89 -0.94
N GLN A 426 -7.14 -5.09 -1.02
CA GLN A 426 -7.79 -6.14 -1.79
C GLN A 426 -9.14 -5.64 -2.29
N GLY A 427 -9.50 -5.95 -3.54
CA GLY A 427 -10.87 -5.80 -4.05
C GLY A 427 -11.67 -7.07 -3.82
N PHE A 428 -12.82 -7.01 -3.12
CA PHE A 428 -13.61 -8.18 -2.77
C PHE A 428 -15.04 -7.84 -2.31
N ARG A 429 -15.93 -8.84 -2.41
CA ARG A 429 -17.24 -8.85 -1.75
C ARG A 429 -17.34 -9.92 -0.67
N TYR A 430 -16.69 -11.06 -0.92
CA TYR A 430 -16.78 -12.25 -0.09
C TYR A 430 -15.47 -12.47 0.66
N VAL A 431 -15.59 -12.85 1.93
CA VAL A 431 -14.45 -13.22 2.78
C VAL A 431 -14.65 -14.66 3.23
N GLU A 432 -13.71 -15.53 2.86
CA GLU A 432 -13.60 -16.85 3.45
C GLU A 432 -12.77 -16.78 4.72
N LEU A 433 -13.29 -17.36 5.80
CA LEU A 433 -12.61 -17.53 7.07
C LEU A 433 -12.40 -19.03 7.36
N THR A 434 -11.15 -19.42 7.58
CA THR A 434 -10.78 -20.77 7.99
C THR A 434 -9.92 -20.76 9.25
N GLY A 435 -9.73 -21.94 9.85
CA GLY A 435 -8.93 -22.12 11.06
C GLY A 435 -9.71 -22.02 12.37
N LEU A 436 -11.05 -21.95 12.33
CA LEU A 436 -11.89 -22.05 13.53
C LEU A 436 -11.87 -23.46 14.14
N PRO A 437 -12.04 -23.62 15.47
CA PRO A 437 -12.07 -24.94 16.09
C PRO A 437 -13.29 -25.76 15.63
N ALA A 438 -13.17 -27.08 15.60
CA ALA A 438 -14.27 -27.97 15.23
C ALA A 438 -15.52 -27.70 16.07
N GLY A 439 -16.69 -27.61 15.41
CA GLY A 439 -17.98 -27.34 16.04
C GLY A 439 -18.26 -25.87 16.37
N VAL A 440 -17.30 -24.95 16.19
CA VAL A 440 -17.53 -23.51 16.35
C VAL A 440 -18.19 -22.95 15.09
N ARG A 441 -19.38 -22.36 15.26
CA ARG A 441 -20.06 -21.60 14.21
C ARG A 441 -19.79 -20.10 14.36
N PRO A 442 -19.34 -19.39 13.32
CA PRO A 442 -19.11 -17.96 13.39
C PRO A 442 -20.40 -17.15 13.42
N ASN A 443 -20.31 -15.98 14.05
CA ASN A 443 -21.32 -14.93 13.92
C ASN A 443 -20.92 -14.01 12.76
N LYS A 444 -21.88 -13.60 11.91
CA LYS A 444 -21.60 -12.64 10.82
C LYS A 444 -20.93 -11.35 11.29
N SER A 445 -21.21 -10.90 12.53
CA SER A 445 -20.58 -9.72 13.12
C SER A 445 -19.08 -9.86 13.37
N TRP A 446 -18.52 -11.06 13.20
CA TRP A 446 -17.08 -11.29 13.34
C TRP A 446 -16.28 -10.75 12.16
N VAL A 447 -16.91 -10.44 11.03
CA VAL A 447 -16.22 -9.94 9.83
C VAL A 447 -16.88 -8.65 9.33
N ALA A 448 -16.05 -7.69 8.99
CA ALA A 448 -16.43 -6.49 8.25
C ALA A 448 -15.38 -6.19 7.17
N GLY A 449 -15.75 -5.40 6.16
CA GLY A 449 -14.80 -4.76 5.25
C GLY A 449 -14.55 -3.31 5.68
N HIS A 450 -13.30 -2.90 5.75
CA HIS A 450 -12.94 -1.49 5.78
C HIS A 450 -12.63 -1.05 4.35
N VAL A 451 -13.32 -0.01 3.88
CA VAL A 451 -13.19 0.54 2.53
C VAL A 451 -12.04 1.54 2.52
N LEU A 452 -11.13 1.39 1.57
CA LEU A 452 -9.98 2.26 1.37
C LEU A 452 -10.01 2.93 0.00
N HIS A 453 -9.79 4.24 0.00
CA HIS A 453 -9.43 5.02 -1.17
C HIS A 453 -8.82 6.36 -0.72
N SER A 454 -8.28 7.13 -1.66
CA SER A 454 -7.87 8.51 -1.42
C SER A 454 -9.05 9.31 -0.87
N ASP A 455 -8.86 10.05 0.21
CA ASP A 455 -9.95 10.69 0.99
C ASP A 455 -10.55 11.94 0.31
N PHE A 456 -11.00 11.80 -0.94
CA PHE A 456 -11.71 12.85 -1.67
C PHE A 456 -13.19 12.91 -1.29
N ALA A 457 -13.77 14.10 -1.36
CA ALA A 457 -15.18 14.31 -1.14
C ALA A 457 -16.02 13.89 -2.37
N THR A 458 -17.20 13.36 -2.12
CA THR A 458 -18.22 13.18 -3.17
C THR A 458 -18.85 14.54 -3.51
N SER A 459 -18.99 14.87 -4.79
CA SER A 459 -19.50 16.16 -5.27
C SER A 459 -20.79 16.03 -6.10
N GLY A 460 -20.97 14.92 -6.82
CA GLY A 460 -22.13 14.68 -7.68
C GLY A 460 -23.12 13.67 -7.11
N THR A 461 -24.40 13.87 -7.42
CA THR A 461 -25.46 12.90 -7.14
C THR A 461 -26.33 12.71 -8.37
N PHE A 462 -26.87 11.50 -8.52
CA PHE A 462 -27.82 11.18 -9.59
C PHE A 462 -28.87 10.21 -9.04
N THR A 463 -30.13 10.51 -9.32
CA THR A 463 -31.27 9.63 -9.06
C THR A 463 -32.31 9.80 -10.15
N SER A 464 -33.03 8.74 -10.46
CA SER A 464 -34.12 8.72 -11.44
C SER A 464 -35.28 7.86 -10.93
N SER A 465 -36.41 7.87 -11.66
CA SER A 465 -37.52 6.94 -11.42
C SER A 465 -37.19 5.49 -11.82
N HIS A 466 -36.10 5.25 -12.55
CA HIS A 466 -35.73 3.91 -13.02
C HIS A 466 -34.72 3.26 -12.07
N ALA A 467 -35.16 2.23 -11.32
CA ALA A 467 -34.35 1.58 -10.29
C ALA A 467 -33.00 1.04 -10.79
N MET A 468 -32.94 0.50 -12.02
CA MET A 468 -31.68 0.01 -12.59
C MET A 468 -30.67 1.14 -12.91
N LEU A 469 -31.13 2.34 -13.29
CA LEU A 469 -30.21 3.46 -13.51
C LEU A 469 -29.62 3.93 -12.18
N ASN A 470 -30.43 3.90 -11.11
CA ASN A 470 -29.94 4.18 -9.76
C ASN A 470 -28.93 3.12 -9.30
N GLN A 471 -29.14 1.84 -9.64
CA GLN A 471 -28.17 0.79 -9.35
C GLN A 471 -26.88 0.95 -10.18
N LEU A 472 -26.98 1.28 -11.46
CA LEU A 472 -25.83 1.55 -12.31
C LEU A 472 -24.98 2.69 -11.74
N GLN A 473 -25.62 3.81 -11.36
CA GLN A 473 -24.93 4.92 -10.73
C GLN A 473 -24.22 4.50 -9.42
N ARG A 474 -24.89 3.71 -8.57
CA ARG A 474 -24.24 3.14 -7.37
C ARG A 474 -23.01 2.32 -7.73
N ASN A 475 -23.11 1.45 -8.73
CA ASN A 475 -21.99 0.63 -9.19
C ASN A 475 -20.83 1.50 -9.69
N ILE A 476 -21.11 2.55 -10.49
CA ILE A 476 -20.12 3.51 -10.97
C ILE A 476 -19.37 4.16 -9.79
N THR A 477 -20.09 4.65 -8.78
CA THR A 477 -19.45 5.30 -7.63
C THR A 477 -18.64 4.34 -6.76
N TRP A 478 -19.03 3.07 -6.66
CA TRP A 478 -18.23 2.04 -5.99
C TRP A 478 -16.99 1.66 -6.80
N GLY A 479 -17.08 1.62 -8.14
CA GLY A 479 -15.94 1.44 -9.02
C GLY A 479 -14.93 2.59 -8.90
N LEU A 480 -15.41 3.84 -8.89
CA LEU A 480 -14.59 5.03 -8.65
C LEU A 480 -13.80 4.92 -7.34
N ARG A 481 -14.48 4.62 -6.23
CA ARG A 481 -13.83 4.44 -4.93
C ARG A 481 -12.81 3.31 -4.98
N GLY A 482 -13.18 2.19 -5.60
CA GLY A 482 -12.33 1.02 -5.68
C GLY A 482 -11.01 1.24 -6.41
N ASN A 483 -11.01 2.12 -7.42
CA ASN A 483 -9.86 2.32 -8.29
C ASN A 483 -9.09 3.62 -8.04
N PHE A 484 -9.41 4.39 -7.00
CA PHE A 484 -8.68 5.63 -6.66
C PHE A 484 -7.88 5.46 -5.37
N VAL A 485 -7.08 4.39 -5.32
CA VAL A 485 -6.16 4.07 -4.22
C VAL A 485 -4.78 4.63 -4.56
N ASP A 486 -4.57 5.89 -4.20
CA ASP A 486 -3.40 6.72 -4.48
C ASP A 486 -3.13 7.06 -5.97
N ILE A 487 -3.39 6.12 -6.89
CA ILE A 487 -3.36 6.30 -8.35
C ILE A 487 -4.66 5.75 -9.00
N PRO A 488 -5.06 6.17 -10.22
CA PRO A 488 -6.27 5.68 -10.89
C PRO A 488 -6.02 4.29 -11.49
N THR A 489 -6.28 3.22 -10.75
CA THR A 489 -6.00 1.84 -11.16
C THR A 489 -7.03 1.30 -12.16
N ASP A 490 -6.61 0.37 -13.04
CA ASP A 490 -7.52 -0.42 -13.89
C ASP A 490 -8.48 -1.27 -13.04
N CYS A 491 -7.91 -1.98 -12.08
CA CYS A 491 -8.64 -2.88 -11.21
C CYS A 491 -7.97 -2.99 -9.82
N PRO A 492 -8.69 -3.38 -8.76
CA PRO A 492 -8.14 -3.36 -7.40
C PRO A 492 -7.81 -4.74 -6.80
N GLN A 493 -8.06 -5.84 -7.52
CA GLN A 493 -8.07 -7.19 -6.97
C GLN A 493 -6.88 -8.06 -7.41
N ARG A 494 -6.58 -8.12 -8.72
CA ARG A 494 -5.56 -9.02 -9.28
C ARG A 494 -4.15 -8.44 -9.19
N ASP A 495 -3.18 -9.18 -9.69
CA ASP A 495 -1.74 -8.85 -9.80
C ASP A 495 -1.46 -7.82 -10.90
N GLU A 496 -2.14 -6.67 -10.83
CA GLU A 496 -2.02 -5.55 -11.78
C GLU A 496 -2.14 -4.22 -11.04
N ARG A 497 -3.36 -3.67 -10.90
CA ARG A 497 -3.62 -2.46 -10.11
C ARG A 497 -2.72 -1.30 -10.53
N LEU A 498 -2.58 -1.15 -11.85
CA LEU A 498 -1.66 -0.20 -12.47
C LEU A 498 -2.47 1.01 -12.94
N GLY A 499 -1.81 2.17 -13.03
CA GLY A 499 -2.44 3.39 -13.50
C GLY A 499 -2.58 3.42 -15.02
N TRP A 500 -3.40 2.54 -15.58
CA TRP A 500 -3.63 2.44 -17.01
C TRP A 500 -4.23 3.73 -17.58
N THR A 501 -3.53 4.27 -18.58
CA THR A 501 -3.80 5.61 -19.12
C THR A 501 -5.13 5.68 -19.89
N GLY A 502 -5.44 4.64 -20.68
CA GLY A 502 -6.71 4.52 -21.42
C GLY A 502 -7.92 4.53 -20.50
N ASP A 503 -7.90 3.69 -19.47
CA ASP A 503 -8.95 3.57 -18.46
C ASP A 503 -9.16 4.89 -17.71
N ALA A 504 -8.06 5.51 -17.26
CA ALA A 504 -8.09 6.78 -16.54
C ALA A 504 -8.69 7.90 -17.41
N GLN A 505 -8.31 8.01 -18.69
CA GLN A 505 -8.87 9.06 -19.56
C GLN A 505 -10.36 8.85 -19.84
N ALA A 506 -10.77 7.61 -20.13
CA ALA A 506 -12.16 7.31 -20.47
C ALA A 506 -13.09 7.61 -19.29
N PHE A 507 -12.61 7.41 -18.07
CA PHE A 507 -13.40 7.59 -16.85
C PHE A 507 -13.27 8.99 -16.21
N THR A 508 -12.25 9.78 -16.55
CA THR A 508 -12.02 11.14 -16.00
C THR A 508 -13.29 12.02 -16.02
N PRO A 509 -14.07 12.08 -17.12
CA PRO A 509 -15.34 12.79 -17.16
C PRO A 509 -16.32 12.41 -16.04
N ALA A 510 -16.53 11.11 -15.84
CA ALA A 510 -17.45 10.58 -14.84
C ALA A 510 -16.87 10.74 -13.42
N ALA A 511 -15.57 10.56 -13.24
CA ALA A 511 -14.90 10.76 -11.96
C ALA A 511 -15.09 12.20 -11.45
N LEU A 512 -14.83 13.20 -12.30
CA LEU A 512 -14.98 14.63 -11.98
C LEU A 512 -16.43 15.06 -11.75
N PHE A 513 -17.41 14.37 -12.35
CA PHE A 513 -18.82 14.59 -12.00
C PHE A 513 -19.14 14.08 -10.59
N ASN A 514 -18.63 12.90 -10.23
CA ASN A 514 -19.02 12.20 -9.00
C ASN A 514 -18.26 12.64 -7.74
N ALA A 515 -17.02 13.09 -7.89
CA ALA A 515 -16.15 13.42 -6.76
C ALA A 515 -15.18 14.57 -7.05
N ASP A 516 -14.68 15.18 -5.97
CA ASP A 516 -13.60 16.16 -6.01
C ASP A 516 -12.24 15.45 -6.16
N VAL A 517 -11.96 15.01 -7.38
CA VAL A 517 -10.73 14.29 -7.74
C VAL A 517 -9.73 15.17 -8.49
N HIS A 518 -9.90 16.49 -8.44
CA HIS A 518 -9.04 17.43 -9.17
C HIS A 518 -7.57 17.30 -8.76
N SER A 519 -7.27 17.41 -7.46
CA SER A 519 -5.90 17.31 -6.96
C SER A 519 -5.27 15.93 -7.20
N PHE A 520 -6.10 14.88 -7.16
CA PHE A 520 -5.68 13.51 -7.41
C PHE A 520 -5.19 13.34 -8.86
N LEU A 521 -6.02 13.73 -9.83
CA LEU A 521 -5.66 13.65 -11.25
C LEU A 521 -4.51 14.60 -11.61
N ALA A 522 -4.47 15.80 -11.03
CA ALA A 522 -3.36 16.73 -11.22
C ALA A 522 -2.02 16.16 -10.72
N SER A 523 -2.02 15.44 -9.58
CA SER A 523 -0.83 14.74 -9.07
C SER A 523 -0.42 13.57 -9.97
N TRP A 524 -1.40 12.78 -10.45
CA TRP A 524 -1.13 11.69 -11.38
C TRP A 524 -0.57 12.18 -12.72
N LEU A 525 -1.05 13.32 -13.23
CA LEU A 525 -0.47 13.98 -14.39
C LEU A 525 0.98 14.41 -14.16
N GLU A 526 1.37 14.79 -12.94
CA GLU A 526 2.78 15.04 -12.62
C GLU A 526 3.62 13.77 -12.77
N SER A 527 3.12 12.62 -12.28
CA SER A 527 3.76 11.33 -12.51
C SER A 527 3.89 11.02 -14.00
N MET A 528 2.86 11.31 -14.79
CA MET A 528 2.89 11.12 -16.25
C MET A 528 3.96 11.98 -16.93
N ARG A 529 4.12 13.25 -16.51
CA ARG A 529 5.20 14.13 -17.00
C ARG A 529 6.58 13.59 -16.67
N LEU A 530 6.74 12.95 -15.51
CA LEU A 530 8.01 12.37 -15.06
C LEU A 530 8.38 11.10 -15.82
N ASP A 531 7.37 10.31 -16.22
CA ASP A 531 7.54 9.05 -16.96
C ASP A 531 7.53 9.23 -18.49
N GLN A 532 7.13 10.39 -19.02
CA GLN A 532 7.21 10.67 -20.45
C GLN A 532 8.65 10.47 -20.95
N THR A 533 8.81 9.65 -22.00
CA THR A 533 10.14 9.31 -22.52
C THR A 533 10.82 10.54 -23.14
N ALA A 534 12.14 10.46 -23.38
CA ALA A 534 12.89 11.55 -24.02
C ALA A 534 12.33 11.91 -25.41
N GLU A 535 11.81 10.93 -26.15
CA GLU A 535 11.20 11.07 -27.47
C GLU A 535 9.78 11.63 -27.42
N GLY A 536 9.17 11.75 -26.24
CA GLY A 536 7.82 12.28 -26.05
C GLY A 536 6.72 11.20 -25.97
N ALA A 537 7.07 9.91 -26.00
CA ALA A 537 6.12 8.82 -25.83
C ALA A 537 5.58 8.79 -24.38
N ILE A 538 4.33 8.36 -24.23
CA ILE A 538 3.68 8.16 -22.94
C ILE A 538 3.50 6.66 -22.71
N PRO A 539 4.01 6.10 -21.59
CA PRO A 539 3.81 4.69 -21.25
C PRO A 539 2.34 4.30 -21.10
N SER A 540 2.03 3.00 -21.26
CA SER A 540 0.66 2.48 -21.09
C SER A 540 0.11 2.68 -19.69
N VAL A 541 0.98 2.62 -18.67
CA VAL A 541 0.64 2.76 -17.26
C VAL A 541 1.51 3.81 -16.58
N ILE A 542 0.93 4.54 -15.63
CA ILE A 542 1.62 5.58 -14.85
C ILE A 542 1.32 5.37 -13.35
N PRO A 543 2.32 5.20 -12.47
CA PRO A 543 3.75 5.18 -12.74
C PRO A 543 4.19 4.03 -13.66
N ASP A 544 5.17 4.27 -14.52
CA ASP A 544 5.73 3.24 -15.40
C ASP A 544 6.46 2.17 -14.59
N VAL A 545 6.23 0.92 -15.00
CA VAL A 545 6.82 -0.28 -14.40
C VAL A 545 7.84 -0.92 -15.34
N ALA A 546 8.58 -0.06 -16.05
CA ALA A 546 9.74 -0.30 -16.93
C ALA A 546 10.08 -1.78 -17.15
N GLY A 547 9.57 -2.34 -18.26
CA GLY A 547 9.86 -3.70 -18.70
C GLY A 547 8.68 -4.66 -18.65
N LEU A 548 7.57 -4.32 -17.97
CA LEU A 548 6.42 -5.23 -17.87
C LEU A 548 5.70 -5.44 -19.23
N PHE A 549 5.62 -4.40 -20.06
CA PHE A 549 4.82 -4.43 -21.30
C PHE A 549 5.64 -4.45 -22.60
N GLY A 550 6.98 -4.39 -22.52
CA GLY A 550 7.89 -4.45 -23.67
C GLY A 550 7.87 -3.23 -24.62
N ASN A 551 6.72 -2.57 -24.79
CA ASN A 551 6.55 -1.35 -25.57
C ASN A 551 6.61 -0.11 -24.64
N PRO A 552 7.47 0.89 -24.92
CA PRO A 552 7.57 2.11 -24.11
C PRO A 552 6.41 3.10 -24.31
N CYS A 553 5.47 2.82 -25.23
CA CYS A 553 4.34 3.70 -25.55
C CYS A 553 3.00 2.95 -25.43
N GLY A 554 2.00 3.62 -24.84
CA GLY A 554 0.62 3.10 -24.78
C GLY A 554 -0.16 3.18 -26.09
N GLY A 555 0.32 3.98 -27.05
CA GLY A 555 -0.33 4.15 -28.35
C GLY A 555 -1.67 4.92 -28.29
N PRO A 556 -2.31 5.14 -29.45
CA PRO A 556 -3.63 5.77 -29.56
C PRO A 556 -4.72 5.14 -28.70
N GLY A 557 -5.49 5.98 -28.02
CA GLY A 557 -6.54 5.58 -27.08
C GLY A 557 -6.06 5.35 -25.64
N TRP A 558 -4.75 5.34 -25.40
CA TRP A 558 -4.16 5.19 -24.05
C TRP A 558 -3.28 6.39 -23.73
N ALA A 559 -2.21 6.57 -24.49
CA ALA A 559 -1.25 7.65 -24.31
C ALA A 559 -1.87 9.05 -24.53
N ASP A 560 -3.01 9.13 -25.21
CA ASP A 560 -3.83 10.35 -25.35
C ASP A 560 -4.34 10.91 -24.01
N ALA A 561 -4.28 10.14 -22.94
CA ALA A 561 -4.50 10.64 -21.58
C ALA A 561 -3.65 11.88 -21.28
N ALA A 562 -2.45 11.99 -21.88
CA ALA A 562 -1.58 13.16 -21.76
C ALA A 562 -2.17 14.46 -22.27
N THR A 563 -3.16 14.42 -23.16
CA THR A 563 -3.85 15.60 -23.70
C THR A 563 -5.32 15.68 -23.26
N VAL A 564 -6.00 14.54 -23.18
CA VAL A 564 -7.42 14.45 -22.81
C VAL A 564 -7.65 14.75 -21.33
N VAL A 565 -6.86 14.19 -20.41
CA VAL A 565 -7.08 14.39 -18.97
C VAL A 565 -6.84 15.85 -18.55
N PRO A 566 -5.76 16.54 -18.98
CA PRO A 566 -5.60 17.97 -18.71
C PRO A 566 -6.75 18.82 -19.27
N TRP A 567 -7.24 18.48 -20.48
CA TRP A 567 -8.37 19.17 -21.10
C TRP A 567 -9.67 18.98 -20.32
N GLU A 568 -10.01 17.76 -19.92
CA GLU A 568 -11.21 17.47 -19.12
C GLU A 568 -11.16 18.15 -17.75
N LEU A 569 -9.99 18.18 -17.10
CA LEU A 569 -9.81 18.95 -15.87
C LEU A 569 -10.10 20.43 -16.11
N TYR A 570 -9.50 21.04 -17.12
CA TYR A 570 -9.75 22.43 -17.46
C TYR A 570 -11.22 22.71 -17.80
N VAL A 571 -11.86 21.90 -18.64
CA VAL A 571 -13.26 22.13 -19.06
C VAL A 571 -14.22 22.02 -17.88
N ARG A 572 -13.99 21.07 -16.98
CA ARG A 572 -14.91 20.81 -15.86
C ARG A 572 -14.67 21.70 -14.66
N THR A 573 -13.41 22.00 -14.38
CA THR A 573 -13.09 22.82 -13.22
C THR A 573 -12.92 24.25 -13.62
N GLY A 574 -12.38 24.59 -14.79
CA GLY A 574 -11.93 25.93 -15.20
C GLY A 574 -10.49 26.24 -14.80
N ASP A 575 -9.70 25.25 -14.35
CA ASP A 575 -8.32 25.44 -13.92
C ASP A 575 -7.36 25.50 -15.13
N VAL A 576 -6.99 26.73 -15.50
CA VAL A 576 -6.03 26.98 -16.58
C VAL A 576 -4.61 26.52 -16.22
N SER A 577 -4.24 26.49 -14.93
CA SER A 577 -2.88 26.10 -14.53
C SER A 577 -2.59 24.63 -14.83
N VAL A 578 -3.62 23.77 -14.85
CA VAL A 578 -3.44 22.37 -15.30
C VAL A 578 -3.00 22.33 -16.76
N LEU A 579 -3.52 23.20 -17.63
CA LEU A 579 -3.03 23.29 -19.01
C LEU A 579 -1.60 23.83 -19.05
N GLU A 580 -1.29 24.89 -18.30
CA GLU A 580 0.05 25.48 -18.25
C GLU A 580 1.11 24.48 -17.77
N GLU A 581 0.80 23.72 -16.71
CA GLU A 581 1.70 22.71 -16.13
C GLU A 581 1.94 21.51 -17.08
N ASN A 582 0.98 21.20 -17.96
CA ASN A 582 1.03 20.01 -18.83
C ASN A 582 1.33 20.32 -20.30
N PHE A 583 1.34 21.58 -20.72
CA PHE A 583 1.42 21.96 -22.13
C PHE A 583 2.65 21.39 -22.85
N ASP A 584 3.83 21.38 -22.21
CA ASP A 584 5.02 20.81 -22.86
C ASP A 584 4.91 19.28 -23.05
N MET A 585 4.34 18.55 -22.09
CA MET A 585 4.07 17.13 -22.23
C MET A 585 3.10 16.86 -23.38
N MET A 586 2.01 17.64 -23.46
CA MET A 586 1.01 17.58 -24.53
C MET A 586 1.67 17.80 -25.91
N ARG A 587 2.49 18.84 -26.03
CA ARG A 587 3.20 19.18 -27.27
C ARG A 587 4.16 18.07 -27.69
N ARG A 588 4.93 17.53 -26.75
CA ARG A 588 5.89 16.43 -27.01
C ARG A 588 5.18 15.14 -27.41
N TRP A 589 4.02 14.86 -26.83
CA TRP A 589 3.18 13.72 -27.24
C TRP A 589 2.70 13.85 -28.69
N VAL A 590 2.16 15.01 -29.07
CA VAL A 590 1.74 15.26 -30.46
C VAL A 590 2.93 15.20 -31.43
N ALA A 591 4.08 15.75 -31.06
CA ALA A 591 5.29 15.66 -31.87
C ALA A 591 5.77 14.20 -32.04
N TRP A 592 5.62 13.37 -31.00
CA TRP A 592 5.91 11.94 -31.11
C TRP A 592 4.99 11.28 -32.15
N TYR A 593 3.69 11.58 -32.14
CA TYR A 593 2.77 11.09 -33.16
C TYR A 593 3.14 11.51 -34.58
N GLU A 594 3.46 12.78 -34.78
CA GLU A 594 3.90 13.29 -36.08
C GLU A 594 5.14 12.53 -36.58
N SER A 595 6.06 12.18 -35.67
CA SER A 595 7.25 11.40 -36.00
C SER A 595 6.96 9.94 -36.39
N LYS A 596 5.80 9.40 -36.00
CA LYS A 596 5.35 8.04 -36.33
C LYS A 596 4.39 7.98 -37.50
N ALA A 597 3.81 9.11 -37.90
CA ALA A 597 2.85 9.17 -38.97
C ALA A 597 3.50 9.04 -40.35
N GLN A 598 2.85 8.31 -41.25
CA GLN A 598 3.16 8.28 -42.69
C GLN A 598 1.94 8.79 -43.45
N ASN A 599 2.13 9.80 -44.30
CA ASN A 599 1.02 10.48 -45.02
C ASN A 599 -0.12 10.93 -44.08
N HIS A 600 0.24 11.43 -42.89
CA HIS A 600 -0.69 11.85 -41.83
C HIS A 600 -1.55 10.74 -41.21
N ILE A 601 -1.18 9.47 -41.41
CA ILE A 601 -1.82 8.31 -40.80
C ILE A 601 -0.82 7.66 -39.84
N ILE A 602 -1.28 7.34 -38.63
CA ILE A 602 -0.48 6.70 -37.60
C ILE A 602 -0.72 5.19 -37.69
N ASP A 603 0.36 4.44 -37.83
CA ASP A 603 0.35 2.97 -37.82
C ASP A 603 1.36 2.51 -36.77
N VAL A 604 0.92 2.49 -35.51
CA VAL A 604 1.70 2.03 -34.35
C VAL A 604 0.87 1.02 -33.58
N GLU A 605 1.56 0.12 -32.87
CA GLU A 605 0.90 -0.81 -31.97
C GLU A 605 0.05 -0.07 -30.93
N ALA A 606 -1.19 -0.52 -30.77
CA ALA A 606 -2.19 0.06 -29.88
C ALA A 606 -3.18 -1.00 -29.44
N TYR A 607 -3.84 -0.78 -28.31
CA TYR A 607 -4.86 -1.70 -27.78
C TYR A 607 -6.23 -1.53 -28.49
N GLY A 608 -6.48 -0.41 -29.17
CA GLY A 608 -7.67 -0.22 -30.04
C GLY A 608 -8.99 0.03 -29.31
N ASP A 609 -10.09 -0.53 -29.79
CA ASP A 609 -11.38 -0.54 -29.07
C ASP A 609 -11.42 -1.77 -28.14
N TRP A 610 -10.65 -1.69 -27.07
CA TRP A 610 -10.35 -2.83 -26.21
C TRP A 610 -11.64 -3.37 -25.54
N LEU A 611 -11.89 -4.68 -25.67
CA LEU A 611 -13.08 -5.39 -25.20
C LEU A 611 -14.40 -5.06 -25.94
N GLN A 612 -14.32 -4.63 -27.21
CA GLN A 612 -15.48 -4.40 -28.09
C GLN A 612 -16.39 -5.63 -28.27
#